data_AF-A0AAW4CMK9-F1
#
_entry.id   AF-A0AAW4CMK9-F1
#
_cell.length_a   1.000
_cell.length_b   1.000
_cell.length_c   1.000
_cell.angle_alpha   90.00
_cell.angle_beta   90.00
_cell.angle_gamma   90.00
#
_symmetry.space_group_name_H-M   'P 1'
#
loop_
_entity.id
_entity.type
_entity.pdbx_description
1 polymer ?
#
loop_
_entity_poly.entity_id
_entity_poly.type
_entity_poly.pdbx_seq_one_letter_code
_entity_poly.pdbx_strand_id
1 'polypeptide(L)'
;AHLIAKRHVNALVLVHRKELLSQWVERLRTFLDIDPKLIGTIGGGKRKPTGVIDVALIQSLVRRGEVSDLVGDYGHLIVDECHHLSAASFELVARRAKARFVLGLSATVARKDGHQPIIFMQCGPIRYRVDARTQAARRGIAHRTRQRRTAFRLPQTLAIMDRPPMPAVYAALAQDEARNDL
;
A
#
# COMPACT_ATOMS: atom_id res chain seq x y z
N ALA A 1 7.24 -8.04 -9.60
CA ALA A 1 7.70 -8.54 -10.91
C ALA A 1 7.95 -10.04 -10.92
N HIS A 2 8.93 -10.59 -10.17
CA HIS A 2 9.30 -12.02 -10.25
C HIS A 2 8.11 -13.00 -10.13
N LEU A 3 7.23 -12.82 -9.15
CA LEU A 3 6.05 -13.69 -9.00
C LEU A 3 5.04 -13.56 -10.13
N ILE A 4 4.93 -12.39 -10.77
CA ILE A 4 4.04 -12.21 -11.93
C ILE A 4 4.62 -13.02 -13.10
N ALA A 5 5.91 -12.81 -13.41
CA ALA A 5 6.59 -13.52 -14.48
C ALA A 5 6.56 -15.04 -14.29
N LYS A 6 6.92 -15.53 -13.10
CA LYS A 6 6.97 -16.98 -12.79
C LYS A 6 5.63 -17.69 -12.93
N ARG A 7 4.51 -16.98 -12.78
CA ARG A 7 3.17 -17.60 -12.81
C ARG A 7 2.61 -17.74 -14.23
N HIS A 8 3.13 -17.00 -15.21
CA HIS A 8 2.70 -17.05 -16.62
C HIS A 8 1.18 -16.97 -16.82
N VAL A 9 0.50 -16.20 -15.96
CA VAL A 9 -0.93 -15.88 -16.09
C VAL A 9 -1.09 -14.38 -16.00
N ASN A 10 -2.22 -13.88 -16.50
CA ASN A 10 -2.55 -12.48 -16.35
C ASN A 10 -2.71 -12.07 -14.88
N ALA A 11 -2.35 -10.82 -14.59
CA ALA A 11 -2.29 -10.31 -13.23
C ALA A 11 -3.01 -8.98 -13.07
N LEU A 12 -3.76 -8.86 -11.97
CA LEU A 12 -4.36 -7.62 -11.50
C LEU A 12 -3.71 -7.20 -10.20
N VAL A 13 -3.10 -6.01 -10.20
CA VAL A 13 -2.52 -5.39 -9.02
C VAL A 13 -3.49 -4.36 -8.46
N LEU A 14 -3.89 -4.54 -7.21
CA LEU A 14 -4.80 -3.68 -6.49
C LEU A 14 -4.05 -2.77 -5.54
N VAL A 15 -4.31 -1.46 -5.68
CA VAL A 15 -3.72 -0.42 -4.84
C VAL A 15 -4.82 0.50 -4.28
N HIS A 16 -4.54 1.18 -3.18
CA HIS A 16 -5.50 2.08 -2.52
C HIS A 16 -5.25 3.58 -2.82
N ARG A 17 -4.08 3.92 -3.39
CA ARG A 17 -3.63 5.29 -3.66
C ARG A 17 -3.13 5.46 -5.09
N LYS A 18 -3.36 6.64 -5.69
CA LYS A 18 -2.98 6.93 -7.09
C LYS A 18 -1.46 6.95 -7.26
N GLU A 19 -0.74 7.38 -6.24
CA GLU A 19 0.73 7.41 -6.19
C GLU A 19 1.29 6.00 -6.31
N LEU A 20 0.70 5.04 -5.59
CA LEU A 20 1.07 3.62 -5.66
C LEU A 20 0.80 3.05 -7.05
N LEU A 21 -0.31 3.43 -7.70
CA LEU A 21 -0.59 3.00 -9.07
C LEU A 21 0.54 3.43 -10.02
N SER A 22 0.93 4.71 -9.99
CA SER A 22 2.02 5.22 -10.82
C SER A 22 3.35 4.52 -10.52
N GLN A 23 3.68 4.31 -9.24
CA GLN A 23 4.88 3.58 -8.83
C GLN A 23 4.87 2.14 -9.34
N TRP A 24 3.73 1.44 -9.26
CA TRP A 24 3.61 0.08 -9.77
C TRP A 24 3.87 0.00 -11.27
N VAL A 25 3.30 0.91 -12.06
CA VAL A 25 3.54 0.98 -13.51
C VAL A 25 5.03 1.18 -13.80
N GLU A 26 5.69 2.12 -13.10
CA GLU A 26 7.12 2.38 -13.25
C GLU A 26 7.99 1.16 -12.85
N ARG A 27 7.65 0.48 -11.74
CA ARG A 27 8.36 -0.71 -11.29
C ARG A 27 8.16 -1.90 -12.22
N LEU A 28 6.96 -2.07 -12.78
CA LEU A 28 6.68 -3.11 -13.78
C LEU A 28 7.48 -2.86 -15.05
N ARG A 29 7.54 -1.61 -15.54
CA ARG A 29 8.44 -1.23 -16.65
C ARG A 29 9.89 -1.61 -16.34
N THR A 30 10.39 -1.19 -15.18
CA THR A 30 11.80 -1.37 -14.82
C THR A 30 12.19 -2.84 -14.66
N PHE A 31 11.32 -3.65 -14.04
CA PHE A 31 11.69 -5.02 -13.65
C PHE A 31 11.21 -6.10 -14.62
N LEU A 32 10.28 -5.80 -15.52
CA LEU A 32 9.81 -6.74 -16.54
C LEU A 32 10.16 -6.29 -17.97
N ASP A 33 10.77 -5.12 -18.12
CA ASP A 33 11.11 -4.51 -19.42
C ASP A 33 9.90 -4.38 -20.36
N ILE A 34 8.76 -3.94 -19.80
CA ILE A 34 7.49 -3.77 -20.52
C ILE A 34 7.23 -2.28 -20.75
N ASP A 35 6.84 -1.90 -21.97
CA ASP A 35 6.36 -0.55 -22.26
C ASP A 35 5.14 -0.23 -21.37
N PRO A 36 5.12 0.89 -20.63
CA PRO A 36 3.96 1.32 -19.85
C PRO A 36 2.63 1.34 -20.60
N LYS A 37 2.63 1.49 -21.93
CA LYS A 37 1.42 1.43 -22.77
C LYS A 37 0.78 0.04 -22.81
N LEU A 38 1.55 -1.01 -22.54
CA LEU A 38 1.09 -2.39 -22.45
C LEU A 38 0.63 -2.76 -21.03
N ILE A 39 0.75 -1.85 -20.07
CA ILE A 39 0.26 -2.01 -18.70
C ILE A 39 -1.07 -1.28 -18.59
N GLY A 40 -2.16 -2.02 -18.33
CA GLY A 40 -3.45 -1.37 -18.19
C GLY A 40 -3.59 -0.65 -16.85
N THR A 41 -4.38 0.42 -16.86
CA THR A 41 -4.59 1.27 -15.69
C THR A 41 -6.07 1.54 -15.48
N ILE A 42 -6.53 1.31 -14.25
CA ILE A 42 -7.92 1.52 -13.83
C ILE A 42 -7.91 2.41 -12.58
N GLY A 43 -8.13 3.71 -12.74
CA GLY A 43 -8.15 4.65 -11.64
C GLY A 43 -7.81 6.07 -12.05
N GLY A 44 -8.15 7.04 -11.18
CA GLY A 44 -7.83 8.45 -11.40
C GLY A 44 -8.43 9.03 -12.69
N GLY A 45 -9.63 8.57 -13.08
CA GLY A 45 -10.34 8.98 -14.29
C GLY A 45 -9.97 8.18 -15.55
N LYS A 46 -9.00 7.26 -15.49
CA LYS A 46 -8.61 6.39 -16.61
C LYS A 46 -9.14 4.97 -16.40
N ARG A 47 -9.65 4.36 -17.46
CA ARG A 47 -10.07 2.95 -17.47
C ARG A 47 -9.65 2.32 -18.80
N LYS A 48 -8.45 1.75 -18.83
CA LYS A 48 -7.85 1.09 -20.00
C LYS A 48 -7.20 -0.22 -19.56
N PRO A 49 -7.99 -1.25 -19.21
CA PRO A 49 -7.43 -2.58 -18.93
C PRO A 49 -6.87 -3.22 -20.20
N THR A 50 -5.80 -4.00 -20.06
CA THR A 50 -5.22 -4.81 -21.14
C THR A 50 -5.57 -6.29 -21.01
N GLY A 51 -5.96 -6.73 -19.81
CA GLY A 51 -6.21 -8.13 -19.49
C GLY A 51 -4.93 -8.95 -19.31
N VAL A 52 -3.73 -8.35 -19.42
CA VAL A 52 -2.43 -9.03 -19.29
C VAL A 52 -1.78 -8.70 -17.95
N ILE A 53 -1.36 -7.45 -17.74
CA ILE A 53 -0.90 -6.94 -16.45
C ILE A 53 -1.54 -5.58 -16.26
N ASP A 54 -2.44 -5.49 -15.29
CA ASP A 54 -3.19 -4.26 -15.04
C ASP A 54 -3.03 -3.82 -13.58
N VAL A 55 -3.01 -2.51 -13.37
CA VAL A 55 -2.94 -1.88 -12.04
C VAL A 55 -4.21 -1.06 -11.82
N ALA A 56 -4.91 -1.34 -10.72
CA ALA A 56 -6.21 -0.76 -10.43
C ALA A 56 -6.32 -0.18 -9.03
N LEU A 57 -6.94 1.00 -8.94
CA LEU A 57 -7.44 1.52 -7.67
C LEU A 57 -8.67 0.74 -7.26
N ILE A 58 -8.68 0.23 -6.02
CA ILE A 58 -9.79 -0.57 -5.49
C ILE A 58 -11.11 0.21 -5.53
N GLN A 59 -11.08 1.49 -5.15
CA GLN A 59 -12.22 2.40 -5.24
C GLN A 59 -12.75 2.62 -6.67
N SER A 60 -11.96 2.32 -7.71
CA SER A 60 -12.41 2.40 -9.10
C SER A 60 -13.05 1.10 -9.58
N LEU A 61 -12.82 -0.01 -8.87
CA LEU A 61 -13.42 -1.31 -9.12
C LEU A 61 -14.69 -1.56 -8.31
N VAL A 62 -14.82 -0.91 -7.15
CA VAL A 62 -16.01 -0.97 -6.29
C VAL A 62 -16.88 0.28 -6.53
N ARG A 63 -18.10 0.11 -7.01
CA ARG A 63 -19.07 1.20 -7.19
C ARG A 63 -20.42 0.78 -6.62
N ARG A 64 -20.99 1.60 -5.73
CA ARG A 64 -22.30 1.36 -5.08
C ARG A 64 -22.42 -0.04 -4.44
N GLY A 65 -21.33 -0.56 -3.89
CA GLY A 65 -21.28 -1.90 -3.26
C GLY A 65 -21.06 -3.06 -4.23
N GLU A 66 -21.03 -2.80 -5.54
CA GLU A 66 -20.77 -3.81 -6.57
C GLU A 66 -19.33 -3.75 -7.06
N VAL A 67 -18.77 -4.92 -7.37
CA VAL A 67 -17.41 -5.05 -7.91
C VAL A 67 -17.47 -5.30 -9.40
N SER A 68 -16.65 -4.58 -10.15
CA SER A 68 -16.46 -4.79 -11.58
C SER A 68 -16.14 -6.24 -11.91
N ASP A 69 -16.91 -6.84 -12.81
CA ASP A 69 -16.75 -8.23 -13.25
C ASP A 69 -15.37 -8.58 -13.79
N LEU A 70 -14.70 -7.58 -14.37
CA LEU A 70 -13.31 -7.63 -14.81
C LEU A 70 -12.36 -8.25 -13.77
N VAL A 71 -12.60 -8.08 -12.46
CA VAL A 71 -11.76 -8.71 -11.42
C VAL A 71 -11.72 -10.24 -11.55
N GLY A 72 -12.81 -10.85 -12.05
CA GLY A 72 -12.93 -12.28 -12.29
C GLY A 72 -12.12 -12.81 -13.47
N ASP A 73 -11.55 -11.93 -14.31
CA ASP A 73 -10.86 -12.32 -15.54
C ASP A 73 -9.36 -12.59 -15.35
N TYR A 74 -8.82 -12.35 -14.14
CA TYR A 74 -7.39 -12.50 -13.86
C TYR A 74 -7.06 -13.78 -13.10
N GLY A 75 -5.99 -14.46 -13.52
CA GLY A 75 -5.46 -15.65 -12.87
C GLY A 75 -4.61 -15.37 -11.63
N HIS A 76 -4.13 -14.14 -11.47
CA HIS A 76 -3.31 -13.71 -10.34
C HIS A 76 -3.77 -12.36 -9.78
N LEU A 77 -4.22 -12.34 -8.54
CA LEU A 77 -4.59 -11.14 -7.81
C LEU A 77 -3.48 -10.74 -6.83
N ILE A 78 -2.97 -9.51 -6.96
CA ILE A 78 -1.98 -8.95 -6.06
C ILE A 78 -2.61 -7.77 -5.34
N VAL A 79 -2.47 -7.72 -4.02
CA VAL A 79 -3.05 -6.67 -3.19
C VAL A 79 -1.95 -5.97 -2.43
N ASP A 80 -1.68 -4.73 -2.82
CA ASP A 80 -0.65 -3.90 -2.21
C ASP A 80 -1.20 -3.12 -1.02
N GLU A 81 -0.39 -3.05 0.03
CA GLU A 81 -0.77 -2.59 1.36
C GLU A 81 -2.12 -3.14 1.82
N CYS A 82 -2.23 -4.48 1.80
CA CYS A 82 -3.47 -5.19 2.15
C CYS A 82 -4.01 -4.85 3.56
N HIS A 83 -3.15 -4.33 4.44
CA HIS A 83 -3.52 -3.84 5.78
C HIS A 83 -4.40 -2.58 5.78
N HIS A 84 -4.36 -1.77 4.71
CA HIS A 84 -5.15 -0.55 4.60
C HIS A 84 -6.57 -0.80 4.05
N LEU A 85 -6.85 -1.98 3.52
CA LEU A 85 -8.15 -2.25 2.93
C LEU A 85 -9.19 -2.49 4.01
N SER A 86 -10.36 -1.89 3.88
CA SER A 86 -11.49 -2.29 4.72
C SER A 86 -11.80 -3.77 4.49
N ALA A 87 -12.24 -4.44 5.55
CA ALA A 87 -12.70 -5.82 5.48
C ALA A 87 -13.73 -6.02 4.34
N ALA A 88 -14.72 -5.12 4.28
CA ALA A 88 -15.80 -5.16 3.31
C ALA A 88 -15.32 -4.97 1.86
N SER A 89 -14.52 -3.95 1.58
CA SER A 89 -14.05 -3.69 0.20
C SER A 89 -13.17 -4.81 -0.30
N PHE A 90 -12.32 -5.38 0.58
CA PHE A 90 -11.47 -6.48 0.18
C PHE A 90 -12.27 -7.77 -0.01
N GLU A 91 -13.24 -8.05 0.86
CA GLU A 91 -14.13 -9.20 0.73
C GLU A 91 -14.92 -9.16 -0.58
N LEU A 92 -15.49 -8.00 -0.93
CA LEU A 92 -16.24 -7.86 -2.19
C LEU A 92 -15.37 -8.20 -3.41
N VAL A 93 -14.12 -7.72 -3.42
CA VAL A 93 -13.16 -7.99 -4.49
C VAL A 93 -12.77 -9.46 -4.51
N ALA A 94 -12.42 -10.02 -3.36
CA ALA A 94 -11.98 -11.41 -3.25
C ALA A 94 -13.10 -12.40 -3.64
N ARG A 95 -14.36 -12.09 -3.31
CA ARG A 95 -15.52 -12.88 -3.73
C ARG A 95 -15.74 -12.89 -5.25
N ARG A 96 -15.40 -11.79 -5.94
CA ARG A 96 -15.52 -11.71 -7.41
C ARG A 96 -14.31 -12.31 -8.14
N ALA A 97 -13.14 -12.29 -7.50
CA ALA A 97 -11.91 -12.82 -8.07
C ALA A 97 -12.01 -14.34 -8.29
N LYS A 98 -11.68 -14.79 -9.49
CA LYS A 98 -11.51 -16.21 -9.84
C LYS A 98 -10.03 -16.61 -9.91
N ALA A 99 -9.16 -15.77 -9.36
CA ALA A 99 -7.72 -15.92 -9.45
C ALA A 99 -7.26 -17.19 -8.72
N ARG A 100 -6.50 -18.05 -9.41
CA ARG A 100 -5.84 -19.21 -8.79
C ARG A 100 -4.76 -18.77 -7.80
N PHE A 101 -4.16 -17.61 -8.02
CA PHE A 101 -3.10 -17.07 -7.19
C PHE A 101 -3.54 -15.76 -6.55
N VAL A 102 -3.43 -15.66 -5.22
CA VAL A 102 -3.68 -14.43 -4.47
C VAL A 102 -2.43 -14.11 -3.64
N LEU A 103 -2.00 -12.86 -3.68
CA LEU A 103 -0.83 -12.37 -2.96
C LEU A 103 -1.15 -11.05 -2.25
N GLY A 104 -1.06 -11.05 -0.93
CA GLY A 104 -1.08 -9.83 -0.13
C GLY A 104 0.34 -9.32 0.16
N LEU A 105 0.59 -8.05 -0.10
CA LEU A 105 1.83 -7.35 0.24
C LEU A 105 1.54 -6.32 1.32
N SER A 106 2.33 -6.33 2.40
CA SER A 106 2.29 -5.27 3.39
C SER A 106 3.53 -5.24 4.28
N ALA A 107 3.91 -4.04 4.72
CA ALA A 107 4.93 -3.85 5.74
C ALA A 107 4.45 -4.27 7.15
N THR A 108 3.14 -4.18 7.41
CA THR A 108 2.55 -4.48 8.73
C THR A 108 1.29 -5.30 8.58
N VAL A 109 1.17 -6.39 9.32
CA VAL A 109 -0.06 -7.21 9.30
C VAL A 109 -1.06 -6.78 10.36
N ALA A 110 -0.60 -6.06 11.38
CA ALA A 110 -1.45 -5.54 12.44
C ALA A 110 -2.34 -4.41 11.92
N ARG A 111 -3.66 -4.58 12.06
CA ARG A 111 -4.63 -3.51 11.81
C ARG A 111 -5.06 -2.86 13.12
N LYS A 112 -5.31 -1.55 13.08
CA LYS A 112 -5.80 -0.78 14.23
C LYS A 112 -7.19 -1.20 14.71
N ASP A 113 -8.00 -1.79 13.82
CA ASP A 113 -9.37 -2.23 14.08
C ASP A 113 -9.47 -3.70 14.53
N GLY A 114 -8.36 -4.42 14.66
CA GLY A 114 -8.35 -5.83 15.08
C GLY A 114 -8.82 -6.83 14.01
N HIS A 115 -9.30 -6.38 12.86
CA HIS A 115 -9.84 -7.24 11.79
C HIS A 115 -8.76 -7.85 10.88
N GLN A 116 -7.54 -8.00 11.40
CA GLN A 116 -6.41 -8.64 10.71
C GLN A 116 -6.71 -10.07 10.22
N PRO A 117 -7.55 -10.92 10.87
CA PRO A 117 -7.83 -12.26 10.37
C PRO A 117 -8.42 -12.30 8.96
N ILE A 118 -9.12 -11.23 8.56
CA ILE A 118 -9.76 -11.13 7.23
C ILE A 118 -8.72 -11.13 6.12
N ILE A 119 -7.56 -10.52 6.35
CA ILE A 119 -6.45 -10.57 5.38
C ILE A 119 -5.99 -12.01 5.19
N PHE A 120 -5.87 -12.80 6.26
CA PHE A 120 -5.44 -14.19 6.16
C PHE A 120 -6.49 -15.10 5.53
N MET A 121 -7.77 -14.83 5.77
CA MET A 121 -8.86 -15.58 5.14
C MET A 121 -8.86 -15.41 3.62
N GLN A 122 -8.52 -14.22 3.12
CA GLN A 122 -8.56 -13.92 1.69
C GLN A 122 -7.22 -14.12 0.97
N CYS A 123 -6.09 -13.74 1.59
CA CYS A 123 -4.76 -13.86 1.01
C CYS A 123 -4.03 -15.17 1.40
N GLY A 124 -4.56 -15.90 2.38
CA GLY A 124 -3.87 -17.04 3.00
C GLY A 124 -2.85 -16.63 4.08
N PRO A 125 -2.09 -17.61 4.59
CA PRO A 125 -1.14 -17.39 5.68
C PRO A 125 0.09 -16.59 5.22
N ILE A 126 0.79 -16.00 6.19
CA ILE A 126 2.05 -15.30 5.94
C ILE A 126 3.07 -16.30 5.39
N ARG A 127 3.49 -16.10 4.14
CA ARG A 127 4.49 -16.94 3.48
C ARG A 127 5.92 -16.54 3.80
N TYR A 128 6.15 -15.25 4.05
CA TYR A 128 7.46 -14.70 4.30
C TYR A 128 7.33 -13.41 5.11
N ARG A 129 8.21 -13.21 6.09
CA ARG A 129 8.29 -11.98 6.90
C ARG A 129 9.75 -11.54 6.94
N VAL A 130 9.98 -10.29 6.60
CA VAL A 130 11.29 -9.67 6.75
C VAL A 130 11.29 -8.90 8.06
N ASP A 131 12.24 -9.24 8.94
CA ASP A 131 12.53 -8.41 10.11
C ASP A 131 13.44 -7.24 9.70
N ALA A 132 12.98 -6.01 9.97
CA ALA A 132 13.68 -4.80 9.56
C ALA A 132 15.06 -4.68 10.21
N ARG A 133 15.23 -5.13 11.46
CA ARG A 133 16.54 -5.14 12.14
C ARG A 133 17.51 -6.11 11.47
N THR A 134 17.05 -7.31 11.18
CA THR A 134 17.85 -8.34 10.50
C THR A 134 18.25 -7.88 9.10
N GLN A 135 17.34 -7.24 8.36
CA GLN A 135 17.64 -6.72 7.03
C GLN A 135 18.59 -5.51 7.08
N ALA A 136 18.44 -4.62 8.07
CA ALA A 136 19.35 -3.51 8.32
C ALA A 136 20.78 -4.00 8.64
N ALA A 137 20.90 -5.01 9.51
CA ALA A 137 22.19 -5.61 9.85
C ALA A 137 22.90 -6.21 8.63
N ARG A 138 22.15 -6.85 7.71
CA ARG A 138 22.70 -7.43 6.47
C ARG A 138 23.15 -6.41 5.42
N ARG A 139 22.63 -5.17 5.45
CA ARG A 139 23.02 -4.12 4.49
C ARG A 139 24.42 -3.56 4.75
N GLY A 140 25.04 -3.89 5.89
CA GLY A 140 26.35 -3.37 6.28
C GLY A 140 26.35 -1.86 6.60
N ILE A 141 25.17 -1.23 6.64
CA ILE A 141 25.02 0.18 6.99
C ILE A 141 24.73 0.26 8.49
N ALA A 142 25.69 0.79 9.25
CA ALA A 142 25.51 1.02 10.68
C ALA A 142 24.51 2.17 10.90
N HIS A 143 23.28 1.84 11.27
CA HIS A 143 22.31 2.86 11.69
C HIS A 143 22.63 3.32 13.11
N ARG A 144 23.09 4.57 13.26
CA ARG A 144 23.27 5.22 14.57
C ARG A 144 22.08 6.13 14.86
N THR A 145 21.33 5.82 15.90
CA THR A 145 20.29 6.72 16.40
C THR A 145 20.95 7.81 17.23
N ARG A 146 20.93 9.06 16.74
CA ARG A 146 21.34 10.23 17.54
C ARG A 146 20.10 10.91 18.09
N GLN A 147 19.85 10.74 19.38
CA GLN A 147 18.80 11.50 20.06
C GLN A 147 19.27 12.95 20.21
N ARG A 148 18.52 13.90 19.65
CA ARG A 148 18.72 15.34 19.85
C ARG A 148 17.55 15.87 20.65
N ARG A 149 17.80 16.31 21.89
CA ARG A 149 16.79 17.00 22.69
C ARG A 149 16.67 18.44 22.18
N THR A 150 15.44 18.89 21.94
CA THR A 150 15.15 20.24 21.46
C THR A 150 14.49 21.03 22.58
N ALA A 151 14.60 22.37 22.54
CA ALA A 151 13.93 23.25 23.49
C ALA A 151 12.45 23.51 23.11
N PHE A 152 11.97 22.94 21.99
CA PHE A 152 10.61 23.13 21.48
C PHE A 152 9.57 23.00 22.60
N ARG A 153 8.64 23.95 22.60
CA ARG A 153 7.44 23.95 23.43
C ARG A 153 6.26 24.18 22.51
N LEU A 154 5.17 23.48 22.77
CA LEU A 154 3.91 23.77 22.07
C LEU A 154 3.48 25.20 22.38
N PRO A 155 2.99 25.96 21.38
CA PRO A 155 2.31 27.22 21.62
C PRO A 155 1.24 27.05 22.69
N GLN A 156 1.12 28.01 23.60
CA GLN A 156 0.20 27.91 24.74
C GLN A 156 -1.21 27.50 24.29
N THR A 157 -1.72 28.11 23.21
CA THR A 157 -3.03 27.79 22.62
C THR A 157 -3.25 26.30 22.35
N LEU A 158 -2.23 25.57 21.88
CA LEU A 158 -2.29 24.12 21.68
C LEU A 158 -2.00 23.34 22.97
N ALA A 159 -1.16 23.87 23.85
CA ALA A 159 -0.75 23.20 25.09
C ALA A 159 -1.88 23.10 26.13
N ILE A 160 -2.82 24.05 26.15
CA ILE A 160 -4.02 24.00 27.03
C ILE A 160 -5.13 23.08 26.49
N MET A 161 -5.03 22.59 25.26
CA MET A 161 -6.01 21.63 24.74
C MET A 161 -5.72 20.24 25.30
N ASP A 162 -6.76 19.54 25.77
CA ASP A 162 -6.64 18.15 26.21
C ASP A 162 -6.23 17.22 25.03
N ARG A 163 -6.68 17.54 23.81
CA ARG A 163 -6.27 16.88 22.57
C ARG A 163 -6.04 17.88 21.45
N PRO A 164 -4.83 18.46 21.34
CA PRO A 164 -4.52 19.35 20.23
C PRO A 164 -4.55 18.58 18.90
N PRO A 165 -5.11 19.16 17.82
CA PRO A 165 -5.14 18.52 16.53
C PRO A 165 -3.71 18.27 16.02
N MET A 166 -3.39 17.01 15.69
CA MET A 166 -2.05 16.61 15.23
C MET A 166 -1.50 17.47 14.07
N PRO A 167 -2.31 17.90 13.07
CA PRO A 167 -1.82 18.81 12.04
C PRO A 167 -1.27 20.13 12.60
N ALA A 168 -1.88 20.69 13.65
CA ALA A 168 -1.43 21.93 14.27
C ALA A 168 -0.13 21.73 15.08
N VAL A 169 -0.01 20.59 15.77
CA VAL A 169 1.23 20.20 16.46
C VAL A 169 2.38 20.06 15.46
N TYR A 170 2.15 19.40 14.33
CA TYR A 170 3.16 19.27 13.28
C TYR A 170 3.52 20.61 12.62
N ALA A 171 2.54 21.48 12.40
CA ALA A 171 2.81 22.83 11.90
C ALA A 171 3.68 23.63 12.86
N ALA A 172 3.37 23.61 14.16
CA ALA A 172 4.17 24.28 15.18
C ALA A 172 5.61 23.74 15.24
N LEU A 173 5.78 22.41 15.16
CA LEU A 173 7.10 21.78 15.08
C LEU A 173 7.89 22.17 13.82
N ALA A 174 7.22 22.26 12.68
CA ALA A 174 7.85 22.63 11.41
C ALA A 174 8.27 24.11 11.38
N GLN A 175 7.59 24.97 12.13
CA GLN A 175 7.86 26.41 12.21
C GLN A 175 8.87 26.79 13.30
N ASP A 176 9.32 25.86 14.15
CA ASP A 176 10.38 26.14 15.14
C ASP A 176 11.75 26.14 14.45
N GLU A 177 12.18 27.33 14.00
CA GLU A 177 13.49 27.56 13.36
C GLU A 177 14.64 27.12 14.27
N ALA A 178 14.59 27.46 15.57
CA ALA A 178 15.63 27.10 16.52
C ALA A 178 15.79 25.57 16.67
N ARG A 179 14.71 24.81 16.52
CA ARG A 179 14.72 23.34 16.48
C ARG A 179 15.22 22.80 15.13
N ASN A 180 14.92 23.48 14.03
CA ASN A 180 15.30 23.06 12.67
C ASN A 180 16.78 23.32 12.36
N ASP A 181 17.37 24.34 12.99
CA ASP A 181 18.78 24.72 12.81
C ASP A 181 19.77 23.88 13.63
N LEU A 182 19.28 22.90 14.41
CA LEU A 182 20.09 21.94 15.18
C LEU A 182 20.62 20.79 14.32
#